data_AF-A0AAV4HRF5-F1
#
_entry.id   AF-A0AAV4HRF5-F1
#
_cell.length_a   1.000
_cell.length_b   1.000
_cell.length_c   1.000
_cell.angle_alpha   90.00
_cell.angle_beta   90.00
_cell.angle_gamma   90.00
#
_symmetry.space_group_name_H-M   'P 1'
#
loop_
_entity.id
_entity.type
_entity.pdbx_description
1 polymer ?
#
loop_
_entity_poly.entity_id
_entity_poly.type
_entity_poly.pdbx_seq_one_letter_code
_entity_poly.pdbx_strand_id
1 'polypeptide(L)'
;MSLHTTVVVVVAGIALLLLLDAAEAGCKTVTTFNTALTSRVDRYWSRKDLIANALAAESADVLCLQELWYEDDMREIIEDLKSIYPHHYSGLHTGINQLKSDRERGWFSLAESACTISQVGSLIWDVLPCALRKGCIGVFRKSSEAGLGCVAKECKEILQQDNIDAKCVSCLVISSSSVSDITSRCWKAYGDDLRLNPSGLMVMSKTVLPKDETFYSPYFPGQDMVLHRGYIQTEASNAS
;
A
#
# COMPACT_ATOMS: atom_id res chain seq x y z
N MET A 1 0.91 -57.68 44.62
CA MET A 1 0.64 -57.39 43.19
C MET A 1 0.03 -55.99 43.13
N SER A 2 0.88 -54.97 43.08
CA SER A 2 1.14 -54.11 41.90
C SER A 2 0.02 -53.09 41.60
N LEU A 3 -0.28 -52.24 42.59
CA LEU A 3 -1.09 -51.01 42.39
C LEU A 3 -0.21 -49.77 42.17
N HIS A 4 1.02 -49.76 42.71
CA HIS A 4 1.93 -48.62 42.61
C HIS A 4 2.57 -48.44 41.24
N THR A 5 2.75 -49.52 40.46
CA THR A 5 3.40 -49.45 39.16
C THR A 5 2.50 -48.77 38.11
N THR A 6 1.18 -48.99 38.17
CA THR A 6 0.22 -48.42 37.20
C THR A 6 0.02 -46.92 37.37
N VAL A 7 0.03 -46.42 38.62
CA VAL A 7 -0.17 -44.98 38.90
C VAL A 7 1.02 -44.16 38.40
N VAL A 8 2.25 -44.65 38.52
CA VAL A 8 3.46 -43.93 38.07
C VAL A 8 3.50 -43.78 36.54
N VAL A 9 3.02 -44.78 35.79
CA VAL A 9 3.00 -44.75 34.32
C VAL A 9 1.98 -43.73 33.78
N VAL A 10 0.81 -43.60 34.44
CA VAL A 10 -0.23 -42.64 34.01
C VAL A 10 0.20 -41.19 34.28
N VAL A 11 0.83 -40.91 35.43
CA VAL A 11 1.30 -39.55 35.77
C VAL A 11 2.45 -39.10 34.86
N ALA A 12 3.39 -40.01 34.53
CA ALA A 12 4.46 -39.71 33.59
C ALA A 12 3.93 -39.47 32.15
N GLY A 13 2.88 -40.18 31.74
CA GLY A 13 2.24 -39.98 30.44
C GLY A 13 1.51 -38.63 30.31
N ILE A 14 0.82 -38.18 31.36
CA ILE A 14 0.14 -36.87 31.39
C ILE A 14 1.16 -35.72 31.42
N ALA A 15 2.26 -35.86 32.17
CA ALA A 15 3.33 -34.86 32.17
C ALA A 15 4.03 -34.77 30.80
N LEU A 16 4.18 -35.88 30.09
CA LEU A 16 4.78 -35.89 28.74
C LEU A 16 3.83 -35.28 27.69
N LEU A 17 2.52 -35.50 27.80
CA LEU A 17 1.51 -34.83 26.96
C LEU A 17 1.47 -33.32 27.21
N LEU A 18 1.57 -32.87 28.47
CA LEU A 18 1.64 -31.45 28.82
C LEU A 18 2.97 -30.78 28.40
N LEU A 19 4.05 -31.55 28.25
CA LEU A 19 5.33 -31.05 27.75
C LEU A 19 5.41 -30.99 26.21
N LEU A 20 4.55 -31.74 25.50
CA LEU A 20 4.45 -31.67 24.04
C LEU A 20 3.72 -30.42 23.55
N ASP A 21 2.77 -29.89 24.34
CA ASP A 21 2.11 -28.59 24.04
C ASP A 21 3.01 -27.38 24.30
N ALA A 22 4.10 -27.53 25.06
CA ALA A 22 4.97 -26.42 25.45
C ALA A 22 6.04 -26.05 24.39
N ALA A 23 6.12 -26.79 23.28
CA ALA A 23 7.17 -26.62 22.26
C ALA A 23 6.67 -26.14 20.90
N GLU A 24 5.37 -25.90 20.72
CA GLU A 24 4.91 -25.07 19.60
C GLU A 24 5.08 -23.60 19.95
N ALA A 25 6.32 -23.11 19.84
CA ALA A 25 6.51 -21.73 19.44
C ALA A 25 5.86 -21.60 18.05
N GLY A 26 4.55 -21.32 18.03
CA GLY A 26 3.69 -21.46 16.86
C GLY A 26 4.30 -20.78 15.64
N CYS A 27 4.41 -21.51 14.53
CA CYS A 27 4.91 -20.93 13.29
C CYS A 27 4.05 -19.75 12.86
N LYS A 28 4.67 -18.59 12.66
CA LYS A 28 3.98 -17.42 12.13
C LYS A 28 3.74 -17.58 10.64
N THR A 29 2.53 -17.26 10.21
CA THR A 29 2.11 -17.34 8.82
C THR A 29 2.02 -15.94 8.22
N VAL A 30 2.67 -15.76 7.07
CA VAL A 30 2.69 -14.50 6.34
C VAL A 30 2.08 -14.73 4.96
N THR A 31 1.11 -13.91 4.60
CA THR A 31 0.48 -13.92 3.27
C THR A 31 0.83 -12.62 2.55
N THR A 32 1.24 -12.73 1.29
CA THR A 32 1.40 -11.57 0.41
C THR A 32 0.26 -11.52 -0.59
N PHE A 33 -0.31 -10.33 -0.79
CA PHE A 33 -1.44 -10.15 -1.69
C PHE A 33 -1.33 -8.83 -2.46
N ASN A 34 -1.29 -8.93 -3.79
CA ASN A 34 -1.38 -7.77 -4.65
C ASN A 34 -2.85 -7.41 -4.85
N THR A 35 -3.26 -6.26 -4.31
CA THR A 35 -4.65 -5.80 -4.37
C THR A 35 -5.05 -5.33 -5.78
N ALA A 36 -4.08 -4.90 -6.59
CA ALA A 36 -4.28 -4.24 -7.87
C ALA A 36 -5.42 -3.20 -7.81
N LEU A 37 -5.51 -2.45 -6.72
CA LEU A 37 -6.54 -1.43 -6.49
C LEU A 37 -6.15 -0.14 -7.21
N THR A 38 -6.34 -0.17 -8.52
CA THR A 38 -6.13 0.95 -9.43
C THR A 38 -7.29 1.02 -10.41
N SER A 39 -7.65 2.24 -10.84
CA SER A 39 -8.68 2.49 -11.86
C SER A 39 -8.36 1.87 -13.23
N ARG A 40 -7.12 1.39 -13.41
CA ARG A 40 -6.66 0.70 -14.61
C ARG A 40 -7.15 -0.75 -14.70
N VAL A 41 -7.59 -1.33 -13.59
CA VAL A 41 -8.11 -2.69 -13.57
C VAL A 41 -9.64 -2.64 -13.51
N ASP A 42 -10.26 -3.40 -14.40
CA ASP A 42 -11.71 -3.44 -14.54
C ASP A 42 -12.43 -3.69 -13.21
N ARG A 43 -13.61 -3.08 -13.09
CA ARG A 43 -14.52 -3.25 -11.95
C ARG A 43 -13.91 -2.87 -10.59
N TYR A 44 -13.01 -1.88 -10.59
CA TYR A 44 -12.35 -1.31 -9.40
C TYR A 44 -13.25 -1.25 -8.16
N TRP A 45 -14.42 -0.62 -8.25
CA TRP A 45 -15.35 -0.47 -7.11
C TRP A 45 -15.82 -1.82 -6.55
N SER A 46 -16.28 -2.74 -7.39
CA SER A 46 -16.72 -4.07 -6.90
C SER A 46 -15.57 -4.94 -6.38
N ARG A 47 -14.34 -4.74 -6.90
CA ARG A 47 -13.18 -5.50 -6.45
C ARG A 47 -12.75 -5.10 -5.05
N LYS A 48 -12.91 -3.82 -4.70
CA LYS A 48 -12.58 -3.30 -3.37
C LYS A 48 -13.29 -4.09 -2.26
N ASP A 49 -14.61 -4.21 -2.36
CA ASP A 49 -15.42 -4.97 -1.38
C ASP A 49 -15.03 -6.46 -1.35
N LEU A 50 -14.76 -7.06 -2.52
CA LEU A 50 -14.36 -8.46 -2.63
C LEU A 50 -12.97 -8.71 -2.02
N ILE A 51 -12.05 -7.75 -2.15
CA ILE A 51 -10.70 -7.84 -1.58
C ILE A 51 -10.77 -7.82 -0.06
N ALA A 52 -11.52 -6.90 0.54
CA ALA A 52 -11.67 -6.86 2.00
C ALA A 52 -12.23 -8.19 2.55
N ASN A 53 -13.25 -8.74 1.90
CA ASN A 53 -13.80 -10.06 2.27
C ASN A 53 -12.80 -11.21 2.11
N ALA A 54 -12.01 -11.21 1.02
CA ALA A 54 -10.99 -12.21 0.80
C ALA A 54 -9.89 -12.14 1.88
N LEU A 55 -9.40 -10.94 2.19
CA LEU A 55 -8.40 -10.71 3.23
C LEU A 55 -8.92 -11.08 4.63
N ALA A 56 -10.20 -10.86 4.92
CA ALA A 56 -10.82 -11.27 6.19
C ALA A 56 -10.90 -12.80 6.36
N ALA A 57 -11.01 -13.53 5.25
CA ALA A 57 -11.02 -14.99 5.25
C ALA A 57 -9.61 -15.61 5.37
N GLU A 58 -8.55 -14.82 5.21
CA GLU A 58 -7.17 -15.28 5.38
C GLU A 58 -6.88 -15.62 6.85
N SER A 59 -6.25 -16.77 7.07
CA SER A 59 -5.86 -17.20 8.42
C SER A 59 -4.49 -16.66 8.86
N ALA A 60 -3.80 -15.92 7.98
CA ALA A 60 -2.43 -15.46 8.21
C ALA A 60 -2.28 -14.59 9.47
N ASP A 61 -1.14 -14.64 10.15
CA ASP A 61 -0.80 -13.73 11.24
C ASP A 61 -0.50 -12.32 10.72
N VAL A 62 0.13 -12.25 9.54
CA VAL A 62 0.57 -11.00 8.90
C VAL A 62 0.15 -11.00 7.43
N LEU A 63 -0.44 -9.90 6.98
CA LEU A 63 -0.75 -9.61 5.59
C LEU A 63 0.21 -8.55 5.06
N CYS A 64 0.87 -8.85 3.95
CA CYS A 64 1.69 -7.92 3.18
C CYS A 64 0.93 -7.55 1.90
N LEU A 65 0.39 -6.34 1.83
CA LEU A 65 -0.41 -5.85 0.71
C LEU A 65 0.46 -5.02 -0.26
N GLN A 66 0.26 -5.25 -1.56
CA GLN A 66 0.84 -4.45 -2.64
C GLN A 66 -0.24 -3.79 -3.49
N GLU A 67 0.18 -2.76 -4.24
CA GLU A 67 -0.67 -1.96 -5.14
C GLU A 67 -1.85 -1.29 -4.45
N LEU A 68 -1.69 -0.96 -3.17
CA LEU A 68 -2.65 -0.20 -2.40
C LEU A 68 -2.25 1.29 -2.40
N TRP A 69 -2.64 1.97 -3.45
CA TRP A 69 -2.08 3.27 -3.86
C TRP A 69 -2.73 4.47 -3.18
N TYR A 70 -4.03 4.42 -2.90
CA TYR A 70 -4.77 5.59 -2.42
C TYR A 70 -5.20 5.40 -0.97
N GLU A 71 -5.09 6.47 -0.19
CA GLU A 71 -5.38 6.43 1.23
C GLU A 71 -6.83 6.08 1.58
N ASP A 72 -7.80 6.53 0.80
CA ASP A 72 -9.20 6.17 1.01
C ASP A 72 -9.41 4.65 0.89
N ASP A 73 -8.74 4.00 -0.06
CA ASP A 73 -8.73 2.54 -0.15
C ASP A 73 -8.07 1.88 1.07
N MET A 74 -6.95 2.44 1.57
CA MET A 74 -6.33 1.97 2.82
C MET A 74 -7.27 2.09 4.01
N ARG A 75 -7.94 3.24 4.16
CA ARG A 75 -8.84 3.50 5.30
C ARG A 75 -10.00 2.53 5.34
N GLU A 76 -10.59 2.23 4.19
CA GLU A 76 -11.67 1.25 4.10
C GLU A 76 -11.18 -0.17 4.44
N ILE A 77 -10.06 -0.61 3.89
CA ILE A 77 -9.47 -1.93 4.23
C ILE A 77 -9.10 -2.01 5.72
N ILE A 78 -8.54 -0.95 6.30
CA ILE A 78 -8.23 -0.88 7.73
C ILE A 78 -9.51 -1.02 8.55
N GLU A 79 -10.56 -0.27 8.21
CA GLU A 79 -11.82 -0.28 8.94
C GLU A 79 -12.49 -1.66 8.90
N ASP A 80 -12.51 -2.30 7.73
CA ASP A 80 -13.10 -3.63 7.54
C ASP A 80 -12.33 -4.72 8.30
N LEU A 81 -11.00 -4.62 8.34
CA LEU A 81 -10.14 -5.66 8.91
C LEU A 81 -9.68 -5.40 10.34
N LYS A 82 -9.96 -4.23 10.95
CA LYS A 82 -9.41 -3.86 12.27
C LYS A 82 -9.72 -4.83 13.40
N SER A 83 -10.82 -5.58 13.30
CA SER A 83 -11.21 -6.57 14.30
C SER A 83 -10.37 -7.85 14.24
N ILE A 84 -9.75 -8.12 13.09
CA ILE A 84 -8.91 -9.29 12.82
C ILE A 84 -7.43 -8.88 12.85
N TYR A 85 -7.08 -7.78 12.17
CA TYR A 85 -5.74 -7.23 12.04
C TYR A 85 -5.69 -5.80 12.61
N PRO A 86 -5.67 -5.64 13.95
CA PRO A 86 -5.71 -4.33 14.60
C PRO A 86 -4.42 -3.52 14.45
N HIS A 87 -3.34 -4.14 13.94
CA HIS A 87 -2.06 -3.47 13.75
C HIS A 87 -1.74 -3.28 12.28
N HIS A 88 -1.36 -2.07 11.89
CA HIS A 88 -1.06 -1.76 10.50
C HIS A 88 -0.03 -0.64 10.33
N TYR A 89 0.67 -0.69 9.19
CA TYR A 89 1.69 0.28 8.84
C TYR A 89 1.89 0.39 7.31
N SER A 90 2.21 1.60 6.85
CA SER A 90 2.55 1.92 5.45
C SER A 90 3.42 3.19 5.41
N GLY A 91 3.92 3.57 4.23
CA GLY A 91 4.65 4.83 4.06
C GLY A 91 3.82 6.11 4.34
N LEU A 92 2.49 5.99 4.48
CA LEU A 92 1.61 7.09 4.87
C LEU A 92 1.40 7.21 6.40
N HIS A 93 1.93 6.27 7.19
CA HIS A 93 1.78 6.30 8.63
C HIS A 93 2.82 7.21 9.30
N THR A 94 2.43 7.96 10.35
CA THR A 94 3.37 8.62 11.28
C THR A 94 3.83 7.69 12.39
N GLY A 95 3.14 6.57 12.58
CA GLY A 95 3.47 5.51 13.52
C GLY A 95 2.53 4.32 13.34
N ILE A 96 2.76 3.25 14.09
CA ILE A 96 1.87 2.07 14.07
C ILE A 96 0.43 2.52 14.36
N ASN A 97 -0.50 2.08 13.51
CA ASN A 97 -1.94 2.38 13.59
C ASN A 97 -2.32 3.86 13.41
N GLN A 98 -1.37 4.71 13.04
CA GLN A 98 -1.56 6.15 12.89
C GLN A 98 -1.27 6.56 11.45
N LEU A 99 -2.31 6.50 10.61
CA LEU A 99 -2.28 7.25 9.35
C LEU A 99 -2.09 8.74 9.67
N LYS A 100 -1.32 9.44 8.84
CA LYS A 100 -1.21 10.91 8.91
C LYS A 100 -2.62 11.50 9.10
N SER A 101 -2.83 12.32 10.13
CA SER A 101 -4.17 12.83 10.41
C SER A 101 -4.34 14.21 9.78
N ASP A 102 -5.53 14.45 9.26
CA ASP A 102 -5.91 15.77 8.74
C ASP A 102 -6.22 16.74 9.88
N ARG A 103 -6.39 16.22 11.11
CA ARG A 103 -6.87 16.94 12.30
C ARG A 103 -5.97 18.06 12.79
N GLU A 104 -4.71 18.10 12.36
CA GLU A 104 -3.84 19.25 12.64
C GLU A 104 -4.12 20.44 11.70
N ARG A 105 -4.88 20.24 10.62
CA ARG A 105 -5.16 21.28 9.63
C ARG A 105 -6.61 21.78 9.80
N GLY A 106 -6.76 23.08 10.08
CA GLY A 106 -8.07 23.71 10.29
C GLY A 106 -9.02 23.65 9.07
N TRP A 107 -10.24 24.17 9.23
CA TRP A 107 -11.33 24.16 8.23
C TRP A 107 -10.94 24.68 6.83
N PHE A 108 -9.87 25.46 6.71
CA PHE A 108 -9.36 26.02 5.44
C PHE A 108 -8.19 25.24 4.83
N SER A 109 -7.93 24.03 5.29
CA SER A 109 -6.80 23.26 4.80
C SER A 109 -7.06 22.67 3.43
N LEU A 110 -6.11 22.89 2.53
CA LEU A 110 -6.08 22.25 1.22
C LEU A 110 -5.76 20.77 1.42
N ALA A 111 -6.53 19.91 0.75
CA ALA A 111 -6.28 18.47 0.74
C ALA A 111 -4.87 18.20 0.20
N GLU A 112 -4.15 17.25 0.79
CA GLU A 112 -2.83 16.88 0.28
C GLU A 112 -2.98 15.98 -0.96
N SER A 113 -2.89 16.59 -2.14
CA SER A 113 -2.90 15.88 -3.42
C SER A 113 -1.52 15.35 -3.82
N ALA A 114 -1.50 14.40 -4.75
CA ALA A 114 -0.24 13.89 -5.31
C ALA A 114 0.47 14.93 -6.20
N CYS A 115 -0.29 15.75 -6.91
CA CYS A 115 0.21 16.83 -7.76
C CYS A 115 -0.19 18.19 -7.16
N THR A 116 0.73 19.16 -7.19
CA THR A 116 0.38 20.57 -6.88
C THR A 116 -0.35 21.22 -8.06
N ILE A 117 -1.03 22.34 -7.80
CA ILE A 117 -1.70 23.12 -8.86
C ILE A 117 -0.70 23.57 -9.94
N SER A 118 0.52 23.96 -9.55
CA SER A 118 1.56 24.37 -10.50
C SER A 118 2.00 23.21 -11.39
N GLN A 119 2.20 22.02 -10.82
CA GLN A 119 2.58 20.82 -11.57
C GLN A 119 1.49 20.40 -12.55
N VAL A 120 0.23 20.51 -12.15
CA VAL A 120 -0.91 20.29 -13.05
C VAL A 120 -0.90 21.30 -14.21
N GLY A 121 -0.63 22.57 -13.92
CA GLY A 121 -0.43 23.60 -14.93
C GLY A 121 0.63 23.18 -15.96
N SER A 122 1.82 22.80 -15.49
CA SER A 122 2.91 22.34 -16.35
C SER A 122 2.56 21.09 -17.16
N LEU A 123 1.84 20.14 -16.56
CA LEU A 123 1.38 18.94 -17.29
C LEU A 123 0.46 19.29 -18.47
N ILE A 124 -0.44 20.26 -18.28
CA ILE A 124 -1.40 20.68 -19.29
C ILE A 124 -0.75 21.57 -20.36
N TRP A 125 0.08 22.52 -19.95
CA TRP A 125 0.61 23.56 -20.84
C TRP A 125 1.93 23.20 -21.50
N ASP A 126 2.75 22.37 -20.87
CA ASP A 126 4.10 22.06 -21.35
C ASP A 126 4.21 20.59 -21.80
N VAL A 127 3.82 19.66 -20.92
CA VAL A 127 3.97 18.21 -21.19
C VAL A 127 2.99 17.72 -22.24
N LEU A 128 1.71 18.10 -22.16
CA LEU A 128 0.68 17.62 -23.08
C LEU A 128 0.95 18.06 -24.54
N PRO A 129 1.32 19.32 -24.85
CA PRO A 129 1.72 19.71 -26.21
C PRO A 129 2.93 18.94 -26.72
N CYS A 130 3.92 18.68 -25.87
CA CYS A 130 5.05 17.83 -26.23
C CYS A 130 4.59 16.40 -26.57
N ALA A 131 3.78 15.79 -25.70
CA ALA A 131 3.26 14.44 -25.89
C ALA A 131 2.43 14.32 -27.18
N LEU A 132 1.64 15.34 -27.52
CA LEU A 132 0.90 15.43 -28.78
C LEU A 132 1.85 15.52 -29.99
N ARG A 133 2.81 16.45 -29.96
CA ARG A 133 3.78 16.66 -31.06
C ARG A 133 4.64 15.43 -31.31
N LYS A 134 5.00 14.70 -30.26
CA LYS A 134 5.80 13.47 -30.30
C LYS A 134 4.99 12.22 -30.58
N GLY A 135 3.67 12.34 -30.71
CA GLY A 135 2.78 11.22 -31.00
C GLY A 135 2.57 10.26 -29.83
N CYS A 136 2.99 10.61 -28.61
CA CYS A 136 2.85 9.76 -27.43
C CYS A 136 1.37 9.50 -27.09
N ILE A 137 0.48 10.46 -27.34
CA ILE A 137 -0.98 10.29 -27.16
C ILE A 137 -1.55 9.14 -28.01
N GLY A 138 -1.00 8.92 -29.21
CA GLY A 138 -1.38 7.77 -30.04
C GLY A 138 -0.97 6.43 -29.42
N VAL A 139 0.10 6.41 -28.63
CA VAL A 139 0.60 5.22 -27.94
C VAL A 139 -0.27 4.87 -26.73
N PHE A 140 -0.81 5.87 -26.01
CA PHE A 140 -1.75 5.65 -24.90
C PHE A 140 -2.96 4.81 -25.28
N ARG A 141 -3.41 4.88 -26.54
CA ARG A 141 -4.51 4.03 -27.06
C ARG A 141 -4.19 2.54 -27.06
N LYS A 142 -2.90 2.17 -27.05
CA LYS A 142 -2.44 0.78 -27.09
C LYS A 142 -2.06 0.27 -25.70
N SER A 143 -1.36 1.10 -24.92
CA SER A 143 -0.97 0.82 -23.53
C SER A 143 -0.64 2.14 -22.85
N SER A 144 -1.17 2.35 -21.65
CA SER A 144 -0.84 3.56 -20.91
C SER A 144 0.60 3.55 -20.40
N GLU A 145 1.19 2.39 -20.07
CA GLU A 145 2.63 2.29 -19.77
C GLU A 145 3.49 2.70 -20.96
N ALA A 146 3.16 2.22 -22.16
CA ALA A 146 3.89 2.59 -23.37
C ALA A 146 3.73 4.08 -23.69
N GLY A 147 2.53 4.63 -23.47
CA GLY A 147 2.25 6.06 -23.59
C GLY A 147 3.10 6.90 -22.63
N LEU A 148 3.14 6.51 -21.36
CA LEU A 148 3.93 7.17 -20.32
C LEU A 148 5.43 7.01 -20.55
N GLY A 149 5.88 5.83 -20.97
CA GLY A 149 7.27 5.60 -21.37
C GLY A 149 7.67 6.49 -22.54
N CYS A 150 6.78 6.71 -23.51
CA CYS A 150 6.99 7.68 -24.58
C CYS A 150 7.13 9.10 -24.04
N VAL A 151 6.22 9.55 -23.16
CA VAL A 151 6.28 10.90 -22.57
C VAL A 151 7.57 11.08 -21.75
N ALA A 152 7.89 10.12 -20.89
CA ALA A 152 9.10 10.14 -20.07
C ALA A 152 10.38 10.20 -20.91
N LYS A 153 10.39 9.56 -22.08
CA LYS A 153 11.53 9.56 -22.99
C LYS A 153 11.61 10.83 -23.85
N GLU A 154 10.52 11.17 -24.52
CA GLU A 154 10.48 12.22 -25.55
C GLU A 154 10.25 13.62 -24.98
N CYS A 155 9.71 13.72 -23.77
CA CYS A 155 9.42 14.97 -23.05
C CYS A 155 10.23 15.07 -21.74
N LYS A 156 11.33 14.31 -21.62
CA LYS A 156 12.20 14.26 -20.42
C LYS A 156 12.63 15.65 -19.94
N GLU A 157 13.08 16.50 -20.87
CA GLU A 157 13.58 17.84 -20.56
C GLU A 157 12.51 18.70 -19.89
N ILE A 158 11.27 18.66 -20.38
CA ILE A 158 10.14 19.40 -19.82
C ILE A 158 9.78 18.87 -18.43
N LEU A 159 9.68 17.54 -18.29
CA LEU A 159 9.41 16.90 -17.00
C LEU A 159 10.46 17.26 -15.94
N GLN A 160 11.73 17.38 -16.34
CA GLN A 160 12.82 17.79 -15.46
C GLN A 160 12.83 19.28 -15.16
N GLN A 161 12.54 20.12 -16.15
CA GLN A 161 12.54 21.58 -16.02
C GLN A 161 11.42 22.08 -15.10
N ASP A 162 10.24 21.46 -15.19
CA ASP A 162 9.05 21.90 -14.47
C ASP A 162 8.98 21.38 -13.02
N ASN A 163 10.03 20.69 -12.54
CA ASN A 163 10.10 20.10 -11.21
C ASN A 163 8.84 19.28 -10.86
N ILE A 164 8.37 18.48 -11.82
CA ILE A 164 7.25 17.58 -11.57
C ILE A 164 7.75 16.46 -10.66
N ASP A 165 7.26 16.45 -9.42
CA ASP A 165 7.66 15.48 -8.41
C ASP A 165 7.25 14.08 -8.86
N ALA A 166 8.10 13.10 -8.58
CA ALA A 166 7.87 11.72 -8.92
C ALA A 166 6.66 11.13 -8.16
N LYS A 167 6.19 11.71 -7.04
CA LYS A 167 4.86 11.43 -6.46
C LYS A 167 3.73 11.79 -7.43
N CYS A 168 3.78 12.96 -8.05
CA CYS A 168 2.80 13.39 -9.04
C CYS A 168 2.83 12.49 -10.27
N VAL A 169 4.02 12.24 -10.83
CA VAL A 169 4.19 11.34 -11.98
C VAL A 169 3.65 9.93 -11.67
N SER A 170 3.95 9.39 -10.48
CA SER A 170 3.44 8.09 -10.05
C SER A 170 1.91 8.07 -10.01
N CYS A 171 1.28 9.11 -9.47
CA CYS A 171 -0.17 9.20 -9.47
C CYS A 171 -0.75 9.21 -10.89
N LEU A 172 -0.17 9.98 -11.81
CA LEU A 172 -0.65 10.03 -13.20
C LEU A 172 -0.58 8.66 -13.85
N VAL A 173 0.50 7.92 -13.59
CA VAL A 173 0.69 6.56 -14.11
C VAL A 173 -0.39 5.62 -13.58
N ILE A 174 -0.60 5.63 -12.26
CA ILE A 174 -1.55 4.76 -11.58
C ILE A 174 -3.01 5.12 -11.93
N SER A 175 -3.30 6.40 -12.17
CA SER A 175 -4.66 6.91 -12.46
C SER A 175 -4.96 7.04 -13.96
N SER A 176 -4.10 6.50 -14.83
CA SER A 176 -4.11 6.76 -16.29
C SER A 176 -5.29 6.14 -17.08
N SER A 177 -6.30 5.60 -16.42
CA SER A 177 -7.51 5.05 -17.06
C SER A 177 -8.37 6.13 -17.73
N SER A 178 -8.46 7.31 -17.14
CA SER A 178 -9.19 8.44 -17.71
C SER A 178 -8.69 9.78 -17.19
N VAL A 179 -8.98 10.87 -17.91
CA VAL A 179 -8.70 12.24 -17.42
C VAL A 179 -9.47 12.55 -16.14
N SER A 180 -10.69 12.02 -16.01
CA SER A 180 -11.50 12.15 -14.80
C SER A 180 -10.84 11.49 -13.59
N ASP A 181 -10.25 10.30 -13.77
CA ASP A 181 -9.53 9.61 -12.70
C ASP A 181 -8.25 10.35 -12.32
N ILE A 182 -7.49 10.83 -13.29
CA ILE A 182 -6.31 11.66 -13.05
C ILE A 182 -6.68 12.90 -12.22
N THR A 183 -7.71 13.64 -12.63
CA THR A 183 -8.12 14.84 -11.89
C THR A 183 -8.59 14.46 -10.49
N SER A 184 -9.54 13.53 -10.35
CA SER A 184 -10.08 13.16 -9.03
C SER A 184 -9.06 12.54 -8.07
N ARG A 185 -8.08 11.77 -8.56
CA ARG A 185 -7.10 11.05 -7.73
C ARG A 185 -5.79 11.82 -7.53
N CYS A 186 -5.32 12.54 -8.54
CA CYS A 186 -4.03 13.24 -8.48
C CYS A 186 -4.15 14.72 -8.17
N TRP A 187 -5.33 15.31 -8.43
CA TRP A 187 -5.59 16.73 -8.26
C TRP A 187 -6.94 16.98 -7.59
N LYS A 188 -6.93 16.98 -6.26
CA LYS A 188 -8.11 17.36 -5.48
C LYS A 188 -7.77 18.60 -4.66
N ALA A 189 -8.40 19.72 -5.00
CA ALA A 189 -8.19 20.99 -4.28
C ALA A 189 -8.95 21.04 -2.94
N TYR A 190 -10.03 20.26 -2.81
CA TYR A 190 -10.95 20.31 -1.66
C TYR A 190 -11.54 18.92 -1.35
N GLY A 191 -11.78 18.64 -0.06
CA GLY A 191 -12.39 17.38 0.44
C GLY A 191 -11.40 16.50 1.20
N ASP A 192 -11.77 15.25 1.47
CA ASP A 192 -10.92 14.32 2.22
C ASP A 192 -9.57 14.06 1.52
N ASP A 193 -8.52 13.85 2.33
CA ASP A 193 -7.14 13.62 1.89
C ASP A 193 -7.06 12.38 0.97
N LEU A 194 -6.77 12.62 -0.30
CA LEU A 194 -6.47 11.57 -1.30
C LEU A 194 -4.95 11.43 -1.45
N ARG A 195 -4.27 11.23 -0.32
CA ARG A 195 -2.81 11.06 -0.37
C ARG A 195 -2.48 9.78 -1.11
N LEU A 196 -1.53 9.90 -2.03
CA LEU A 196 -0.94 8.77 -2.71
C LEU A 196 0.08 8.10 -1.77
N ASN A 197 -0.05 6.79 -1.58
CA ASN A 197 0.99 5.90 -1.07
C ASN A 197 1.89 5.47 -2.25
N PRO A 198 3.01 6.15 -2.50
CA PRO A 198 3.74 6.01 -3.76
C PRO A 198 4.40 4.64 -3.92
N SER A 199 4.64 3.91 -2.83
CA SER A 199 5.15 2.53 -2.88
C SER A 199 4.04 1.48 -3.05
N GLY A 200 2.77 1.84 -2.78
CA GLY A 200 1.64 0.93 -2.81
C GLY A 200 1.70 -0.18 -1.76
N LEU A 201 2.57 -0.06 -0.75
CA LEU A 201 2.79 -1.10 0.26
C LEU A 201 2.04 -0.82 1.54
N MET A 202 1.52 -1.88 2.16
CA MET A 202 0.95 -1.85 3.50
C MET A 202 1.17 -3.20 4.18
N VAL A 203 1.44 -3.20 5.48
CA VAL A 203 1.44 -4.40 6.31
C VAL A 203 0.29 -4.32 7.32
N MET A 204 -0.37 -5.45 7.56
CA MET A 204 -1.39 -5.63 8.59
C MET A 204 -1.05 -6.86 9.42
N SER A 205 -1.29 -6.82 10.73
CA SER A 205 -0.88 -7.86 11.67
C SER A 205 -1.90 -8.08 12.77
N LYS A 206 -2.07 -9.35 13.16
CA LYS A 206 -2.82 -9.77 14.35
C LYS A 206 -2.11 -9.39 15.65
N THR A 207 -0.78 -9.33 15.63
CA THR A 207 0.06 -8.99 16.79
C THR A 207 0.69 -7.60 16.64
N VAL A 208 1.12 -7.03 17.77
CA VAL A 208 1.74 -5.70 17.83
C VAL A 208 2.99 -5.67 16.95
N LEU A 209 3.04 -4.68 16.05
CA LEU A 209 4.23 -4.36 15.28
C LEU A 209 5.22 -3.56 16.15
N PRO A 210 6.46 -4.03 16.38
CA PRO A 210 7.43 -3.30 17.21
C PRO A 210 7.80 -1.97 16.56
N LYS A 211 7.66 -0.86 17.28
CA LYS A 211 7.82 0.50 16.71
C LYS A 211 9.24 0.80 16.26
N ASP A 212 10.22 0.23 16.94
CA ASP A 212 11.65 0.38 16.71
C ASP A 212 12.18 -0.49 15.57
N GLU A 213 11.44 -1.54 15.20
CA GLU A 213 11.82 -2.47 14.12
C GLU A 213 10.91 -2.33 12.89
N THR A 214 9.81 -1.58 13.00
CA THR A 214 8.88 -1.34 11.90
C THR A 214 9.14 -0.01 11.21
N PHE A 215 9.63 -0.07 9.98
CA PHE A 215 9.89 1.13 9.19
C PHE A 215 9.66 0.91 7.69
N TYR A 216 9.36 2.01 7.02
CA TYR A 216 9.34 2.10 5.56
C TYR A 216 10.70 2.62 5.07
N SER A 217 11.23 1.98 4.04
CA SER A 217 12.45 2.43 3.37
C SER A 217 12.19 2.60 1.87
N PRO A 218 12.44 3.79 1.30
CA PRO A 218 12.41 3.96 -0.14
C PRO A 218 13.54 3.16 -0.79
N TYR A 219 13.24 2.53 -1.93
CA TYR A 219 14.18 1.68 -2.66
C TYR A 219 14.23 2.10 -4.13
N PHE A 220 15.35 2.71 -4.53
CA PHE A 220 15.61 3.14 -5.89
C PHE A 220 16.95 2.54 -6.36
N PRO A 221 16.96 1.35 -6.95
CA PRO A 221 18.20 0.69 -7.34
C PRO A 221 18.79 1.35 -8.59
N GLY A 222 19.39 2.53 -8.47
CA GLY A 222 20.19 3.19 -9.51
C GLY A 222 19.55 3.31 -10.91
N GLN A 223 18.23 3.18 -11.02
CA GLN A 223 17.49 3.13 -12.27
C GLN A 223 16.52 4.30 -12.37
N ASP A 224 16.36 4.83 -13.59
CA ASP A 224 15.34 5.79 -13.99
C ASP A 224 13.93 5.14 -13.92
N MET A 225 13.45 4.87 -12.70
CA MET A 225 12.11 4.34 -12.47
C MET A 225 11.11 5.48 -12.36
N VAL A 226 10.00 5.36 -13.10
CA VAL A 226 8.89 6.32 -13.04
C VAL A 226 8.07 6.17 -11.76
N LEU A 227 7.96 4.93 -11.25
CA LEU A 227 7.24 4.62 -10.02
C LEU A 227 8.21 4.48 -8.85
N HIS A 228 7.86 5.12 -7.74
CA HIS A 228 8.56 4.92 -6.48
C HIS A 228 8.41 3.47 -6.01
N ARG A 229 9.52 2.86 -5.63
CA ARG A 229 9.51 1.57 -4.96
C ARG A 229 10.04 1.74 -3.54
N GLY A 230 9.74 0.76 -2.71
CA GLY A 230 10.21 0.71 -1.34
C GLY A 230 10.01 -0.68 -0.77
N TYR A 231 10.32 -0.81 0.51
CA TYR A 231 9.96 -1.98 1.30
C TYR A 231 9.51 -1.53 2.70
N ILE A 232 8.74 -2.39 3.34
CA ILE A 232 8.44 -2.29 4.76
C ILE A 232 9.19 -3.43 5.43
N GLN A 233 9.95 -3.10 6.47
CA GLN A 233 10.59 -4.07 7.34
C GLN A 233 9.91 -4.02 8.71
N THR A 234 9.71 -5.18 9.32
CA THR A 234 9.14 -5.34 10.67
C THR A 234 9.50 -6.74 11.20
N GLU A 235 9.52 -6.90 12.53
CA GLU A 235 9.63 -8.21 13.17
C GLU A 235 8.24 -8.72 13.56
N ALA A 236 7.93 -9.96 13.19
CA ALA A 236 6.72 -10.64 13.62
C ALA A 236 6.97 -11.28 15.00
N SER A 237 6.71 -10.53 16.06
CA SER A 237 6.85 -11.05 17.43
C SER A 237 5.81 -12.14 17.73
N ASN A 238 6.22 -13.12 18.54
CA ASN A 238 5.27 -14.09 19.11
C ASN A 238 4.37 -13.35 20.10
N ALA A 239 3.05 -13.59 20.00
CA ALA A 239 2.13 -13.14 21.04
C ALA A 239 2.57 -13.82 22.34
N SER A 240 2.98 -13.02 23.32
CA SER A 240 3.30 -13.48 24.67
C SER A 240 2.06 -13.53 25.54
#